data_AF-A0A354F7H4-F1
#
_entry.id   AF-A0A354F7H4-F1
#
_cell.length_a   1.000
_cell.length_b   1.000
_cell.length_c   1.000
_cell.angle_alpha   90.00
_cell.angle_beta   90.00
_cell.angle_gamma   90.00
#
_symmetry.space_group_name_H-M   'P 1'
#
loop_
_entity.id
_entity.type
_entity.pdbx_description
1 polymer ?
#
loop_
_entity_poly.entity_id
_entity_poly.type
_entity_poly.pdbx_seq_one_letter_code
_entity_poly.pdbx_strand_id
1 'polypeptide(L)'
;MVNKNEYYSDIKINLRSPKGDLSLMGPAPLEVNEQPVRGKRLLTGFTPLEIAGSYRRSPKGDLSLTGFTMIELLVVLVIIGILVSLNMGNFSRSSEKNKAKEAEANLQLIYSAQQRYYLGEGKYYNCTSPCDNISDSSNLGIELEGDRDSFTYSINATTSPSFTATATRELSGLACSGMNMTLTHRNSTIEKECPQW
;
A
#
# COMPACT_ATOMS: atom_id res chain seq x y z
N MET A 1 9.35 -32.40 37.56
CA MET A 1 8.10 -31.64 37.45
C MET A 1 8.38 -30.25 38.01
N VAL A 2 8.55 -29.25 37.13
CA VAL A 2 8.94 -27.88 37.53
C VAL A 2 7.69 -27.01 37.54
N ASN A 3 7.54 -26.26 38.63
CA ASN A 3 6.33 -25.55 39.05
C ASN A 3 6.09 -24.29 38.17
N LYS A 4 4.84 -24.04 37.75
CA LYS A 4 4.45 -23.03 36.76
C LYS A 4 4.13 -21.64 37.33
N ASN A 5 4.44 -21.37 38.60
CA ASN A 5 3.85 -20.24 39.33
C ASN A 5 4.78 -19.03 39.59
N GLU A 6 5.94 -18.92 38.93
CA GLU A 6 6.91 -17.84 39.21
C GLU A 6 7.03 -16.75 38.13
N TYR A 7 6.20 -16.74 37.09
CA TYR A 7 6.37 -15.79 35.97
C TYR A 7 5.58 -14.46 36.08
N TYR A 8 5.05 -14.11 37.26
CA TYR A 8 4.07 -13.01 37.37
C TYR A 8 4.34 -11.98 38.50
N SER A 9 5.61 -11.69 38.85
CA SER A 9 5.88 -10.79 39.98
C SER A 9 6.56 -9.45 39.70
N ASP A 10 6.84 -9.01 38.47
CA ASP A 10 7.62 -7.76 38.29
C ASP A 10 7.18 -6.80 37.17
N ILE A 11 5.88 -6.48 37.11
CA ILE A 11 5.43 -5.26 36.40
C ILE A 11 4.57 -4.43 37.36
N LYS A 12 5.22 -3.64 38.21
CA LYS A 12 4.56 -2.54 38.92
C LYS A 12 4.49 -1.32 38.00
N ILE A 13 3.41 -1.22 37.22
CA ILE A 13 3.06 0.01 36.51
C ILE A 13 2.58 1.06 37.52
N ASN A 14 3.33 2.15 37.61
CA ASN A 14 3.07 3.26 38.51
C ASN A 14 1.95 4.14 37.92
N LEU A 15 0.68 3.77 38.17
CA LEU A 15 -0.48 4.54 37.75
C LEU A 15 -0.59 5.81 38.58
N ARG A 16 -0.07 6.93 38.06
CA ARG A 16 -0.37 8.26 38.60
C ARG A 16 -1.78 8.64 38.16
N SER A 17 -2.75 8.43 39.03
CA SER A 17 -4.12 8.96 38.87
C SER A 17 -4.05 10.50 38.81
N PRO A 18 -4.57 11.14 37.75
CA PRO A 18 -4.88 12.56 37.83
C PRO A 18 -6.14 12.70 38.68
N LYS A 19 -5.98 13.21 39.90
CA LYS A 19 -7.09 13.79 40.65
C LYS A 19 -7.53 15.05 39.91
N GLY A 20 -8.71 15.03 39.32
CA GLY A 20 -9.37 16.19 38.73
C GLY A 20 -10.88 15.91 38.67
N ASP A 21 -11.63 16.70 39.43
CA ASP A 21 -13.06 16.57 39.69
C ASP A 21 -13.93 16.37 38.44
N LEU A 22 -14.70 15.29 38.45
CA LEU A 22 -15.82 15.09 37.56
C LEU A 22 -17.07 15.68 38.22
N SER A 23 -17.32 16.98 38.04
CA SER A 23 -18.59 17.63 38.39
C SER A 23 -18.73 18.99 37.71
N LEU A 24 -19.80 19.12 36.93
CA LEU A 24 -20.48 20.37 36.55
C LEU A 24 -19.78 21.31 35.54
N MET A 25 -19.95 21.04 34.24
CA MET A 25 -20.06 22.12 33.24
C MET A 25 -21.26 21.82 32.35
N GLY A 26 -22.36 22.55 32.58
CA GLY A 26 -23.47 22.63 31.65
C GLY A 26 -23.05 23.34 30.36
N PRO A 27 -23.86 23.27 29.28
CA PRO A 27 -23.56 23.96 28.03
C PRO A 27 -23.48 25.48 28.26
N ALA A 28 -22.38 26.08 27.82
CA ALA A 28 -22.17 27.52 27.86
C ALA A 28 -23.22 28.25 27.00
N PRO A 29 -23.76 29.40 27.43
CA PRO A 29 -24.64 30.21 26.60
C PRO A 29 -23.86 30.79 25.43
N LEU A 30 -24.43 30.72 24.23
CA LEU A 30 -23.91 31.42 23.06
C LEU A 30 -24.15 32.93 23.24
N GLU A 31 -23.10 33.67 23.54
CA GLU A 31 -23.13 35.13 23.57
C GLU A 31 -23.14 35.67 22.14
N VAL A 32 -24.31 36.13 21.70
CA VAL A 32 -24.50 36.79 20.40
C VAL A 32 -23.97 38.21 20.52
N ASN A 33 -22.76 38.44 20.03
CA ASN A 33 -22.20 39.78 19.87
C ASN A 33 -22.82 40.44 18.62
N GLU A 34 -23.89 41.21 18.84
CA GLU A 34 -24.47 42.07 17.82
C GLU A 34 -23.54 43.27 17.54
N GLN A 35 -22.72 43.14 16.50
CA GLN A 35 -22.04 44.30 15.91
C GLN A 35 -23.02 45.10 15.04
N PRO A 36 -23.03 46.45 15.11
CA PRO A 36 -23.96 47.26 14.34
C PRO A 36 -23.61 47.21 12.85
N VAL A 37 -24.48 46.59 12.05
CA VAL A 37 -24.33 46.58 10.58
C VAL A 37 -24.66 47.98 10.05
N ARG A 38 -23.61 48.78 9.92
CA ARG A 38 -23.66 50.14 9.41
C ARG A 38 -24.03 50.14 7.92
N GLY A 39 -25.23 50.63 7.64
CA GLY A 39 -25.50 51.50 6.49
C GLY A 39 -25.31 50.89 5.10
N LYS A 40 -26.45 50.56 4.48
CA LYS A 40 -26.67 50.31 3.05
C LYS A 40 -25.77 51.21 2.17
N ARG A 41 -24.72 50.65 1.57
CA ARG A 41 -24.28 51.08 0.25
C ARG A 41 -24.81 50.06 -0.76
N LEU A 42 -25.80 50.53 -1.50
CA LEU A 42 -26.33 49.89 -2.69
C LEU A 42 -25.20 49.89 -3.72
N LEU A 43 -24.38 48.84 -3.70
CA LEU A 43 -23.38 48.58 -4.72
C LEU A 43 -23.89 47.39 -5.52
N THR A 44 -24.42 47.76 -6.67
CA THR A 44 -24.88 46.92 -7.76
C THR A 44 -23.87 45.80 -8.07
N GLY A 45 -24.36 44.56 -8.09
CA GLY A 45 -23.68 43.44 -8.75
C GLY A 45 -23.07 42.41 -7.81
N PHE A 46 -23.68 41.22 -7.76
CA PHE A 46 -23.17 40.00 -7.17
C PHE A 46 -22.03 39.35 -7.99
N THR A 47 -21.23 40.15 -8.70
CA THR A 47 -19.96 39.76 -9.30
C THR A 47 -19.03 40.98 -9.35
N PRO A 48 -17.88 40.99 -8.67
CA PRO A 48 -16.79 41.89 -9.04
C PRO A 48 -16.07 41.28 -10.24
N LEU A 49 -16.72 41.37 -11.40
CA LEU A 49 -16.06 41.40 -12.69
C LEU A 49 -15.77 42.88 -13.00
N GLU A 50 -14.98 43.52 -12.13
CA GLU A 50 -14.47 44.87 -12.38
C GLU A 50 -13.04 44.98 -11.86
N ILE A 51 -12.15 44.20 -12.48
CA ILE A 51 -10.74 44.54 -12.54
C ILE A 51 -10.61 45.54 -13.70
N ALA A 52 -10.74 46.83 -13.39
CA ALA A 52 -10.20 47.90 -14.23
C ALA A 52 -8.67 47.87 -14.13
N GLY A 53 -8.08 46.81 -14.66
CA GLY A 53 -6.65 46.56 -14.68
C GLY A 53 -6.22 46.34 -16.12
N SER A 54 -5.89 47.44 -16.79
CA SER A 54 -5.07 47.54 -17.99
C SER A 54 -4.78 46.20 -18.69
N TYR A 55 -5.59 45.87 -19.70
CA TYR A 55 -5.23 44.84 -20.67
C TYR A 55 -4.01 45.34 -21.44
N ARG A 56 -2.81 45.20 -20.85
CA ARG A 56 -1.55 45.33 -21.56
C ARG A 56 -1.65 44.32 -22.68
N ARG A 57 -1.72 44.81 -23.91
CA ARG A 57 -1.49 43.99 -25.10
C ARG A 57 -0.13 43.34 -24.90
N SER A 58 -0.16 42.08 -24.46
CA SER A 58 1.00 41.21 -24.55
C SER A 58 1.44 41.28 -26.00
N PRO A 59 2.71 41.60 -26.31
CA PRO A 59 3.18 41.49 -27.67
C PRO A 59 2.79 40.10 -28.13
N LYS A 60 2.14 40.00 -29.28
CA LYS A 60 2.03 38.74 -30.00
C LYS A 60 3.47 38.34 -30.28
N GLY A 61 4.09 37.64 -29.34
CA GLY A 61 5.15 36.71 -29.65
C GLY A 61 4.50 35.83 -30.68
N ASP A 62 4.94 36.00 -31.92
CA ASP A 62 4.64 35.07 -32.99
C ASP A 62 5.18 33.75 -32.46
N LEU A 63 4.33 32.97 -31.80
CA LEU A 63 4.64 31.62 -31.37
C LEU A 63 4.71 30.85 -32.68
N SER A 64 5.85 30.97 -33.35
CA SER A 64 6.19 30.19 -34.51
C SER A 64 6.02 28.75 -34.08
N LEU A 65 4.95 28.13 -34.53
CA LEU A 65 4.84 26.68 -34.58
C LEU A 65 5.90 26.25 -35.61
N THR A 66 7.15 26.21 -35.18
CA THR A 66 8.23 25.54 -35.88
C THR A 66 7.83 24.09 -35.98
N GLY A 67 7.29 23.73 -37.14
CA GLY A 67 6.84 22.38 -37.42
C GLY A 67 8.03 21.42 -37.49
N PHE A 68 7.88 20.26 -36.85
CA PHE A 68 8.76 19.12 -37.10
C PHE A 68 8.64 18.68 -38.56
N THR A 69 9.76 18.36 -39.18
CA THR A 69 9.73 17.79 -40.53
C THR A 69 9.29 16.32 -40.47
N MET A 70 8.61 15.84 -41.52
CA MET A 70 8.26 14.42 -41.62
C MET A 70 9.49 13.50 -41.60
N ILE A 71 10.62 13.96 -42.14
CA ILE A 71 11.88 13.21 -42.14
C ILE A 71 12.53 13.13 -40.76
N GLU A 72 12.38 14.16 -39.95
CA GLU A 72 12.88 14.17 -38.57
C GLU A 72 12.12 13.16 -37.71
N LEU A 73 10.81 13.04 -37.91
CA LEU A 73 10.03 11.96 -37.31
C LEU A 73 10.40 10.58 -37.88
N LEU A 74 10.70 10.46 -39.19
CA LEU A 74 11.13 9.19 -39.77
C LEU A 74 12.45 8.69 -39.17
N VAL A 75 13.46 9.55 -39.04
CA VAL A 75 14.75 9.16 -38.45
C VAL A 75 14.59 8.78 -36.98
N VAL A 76 13.75 9.48 -36.22
CA VAL A 76 13.46 9.15 -34.82
C VAL A 76 12.80 7.77 -34.69
N LEU A 77 11.84 7.43 -35.55
CA LEU A 77 11.20 6.11 -35.55
C LEU A 77 12.19 4.99 -35.90
N VAL A 78 13.10 5.23 -36.84
CA VAL A 78 14.17 4.28 -37.18
C VAL A 78 15.07 4.03 -35.97
N ILE A 79 15.48 5.09 -35.26
CA ILE A 79 16.34 4.96 -34.08
C ILE A 79 15.62 4.23 -32.93
N ILE A 80 14.36 4.59 -32.62
CA ILE A 80 13.59 3.91 -31.57
C ILE A 80 13.37 2.43 -31.94
N GLY A 81 13.12 2.11 -33.21
CA GLY A 81 12.97 0.74 -33.68
C GLY A 81 14.22 -0.12 -33.42
N ILE A 82 15.41 0.42 -33.71
CA ILE A 82 16.68 -0.27 -33.44
C ILE A 82 16.87 -0.50 -31.94
N LEU A 83 16.61 0.51 -31.11
CA LEU A 83 16.77 0.41 -29.65
C LEU A 83 15.82 -0.62 -29.02
N VAL A 84 14.55 -0.65 -29.45
CA VAL A 84 13.56 -1.62 -28.94
C VAL A 84 13.96 -3.05 -29.33
N SER A 85 14.43 -3.26 -30.56
CA SER A 85 14.87 -4.58 -31.03
C SER A 85 16.02 -5.15 -30.21
N LEU A 86 16.92 -4.31 -29.68
CA LEU A 86 18.04 -4.75 -28.85
C LEU A 86 17.64 -5.01 -27.39
N ASN A 87 16.64 -4.31 -26.88
CA ASN A 87 16.32 -4.30 -25.44
C ASN A 87 15.31 -5.39 -25.02
N MET A 88 14.51 -5.94 -25.94
CA MET A 88 13.43 -6.89 -25.63
C MET A 88 13.90 -8.13 -24.85
N GLY A 89 15.11 -8.63 -25.13
CA GLY A 89 15.61 -9.89 -24.54
C GLY A 89 15.78 -9.87 -23.01
N ASN A 90 15.98 -8.71 -22.38
CA ASN A 90 16.27 -8.62 -20.94
C ASN A 90 15.03 -8.33 -20.07
N PHE A 91 13.92 -7.91 -20.69
CA PHE A 91 12.73 -7.46 -19.96
C PHE A 91 12.07 -8.59 -19.15
N SER A 92 12.06 -9.82 -19.69
CA SER A 92 11.45 -10.98 -19.02
C SER A 92 12.08 -11.27 -17.65
N ARG A 93 13.41 -11.22 -17.52
CA ARG A 93 14.12 -11.48 -16.25
C ARG A 93 13.89 -10.38 -15.22
N SER A 94 13.83 -9.12 -15.66
CA SER A 94 13.54 -8.01 -14.75
C SER A 94 12.10 -8.04 -14.26
N SER A 95 11.16 -8.38 -15.14
CA SER A 95 9.76 -8.57 -14.76
C SER A 95 9.61 -9.67 -13.72
N GLU A 96 10.30 -10.80 -13.93
CA GLU A 96 10.25 -11.93 -13.00
C GLU A 96 10.77 -11.57 -11.61
N LYS A 97 11.88 -10.83 -11.53
CA LYS A 97 12.42 -10.34 -10.26
C LYS A 97 11.47 -9.36 -9.55
N ASN A 98 10.77 -8.52 -10.31
CA ASN A 98 9.79 -7.59 -9.73
C ASN A 98 8.60 -8.36 -9.15
N LYS A 99 8.12 -9.39 -9.85
CA LYS A 99 7.07 -10.28 -9.36
C LYS A 99 7.49 -11.08 -8.13
N ALA A 100 8.74 -11.55 -8.08
CA ALA A 100 9.26 -12.21 -6.89
C ALA A 100 9.31 -11.27 -5.67
N LYS A 101 9.74 -10.02 -5.85
CA LYS A 101 9.73 -9.01 -4.78
C LYS A 101 8.33 -8.67 -4.28
N GLU A 102 7.35 -8.62 -5.18
CA GLU A 102 5.93 -8.47 -4.85
C GLU A 102 5.45 -9.65 -3.98
N ALA A 103 5.80 -10.89 -4.37
CA ALA A 103 5.50 -12.07 -3.56
C ALA A 103 6.20 -12.07 -2.19
N GLU A 104 7.44 -11.59 -2.10
CA GLU A 104 8.14 -11.42 -0.82
C GLU A 104 7.43 -10.44 0.11
N ALA A 105 7.01 -9.29 -0.42
CA ALA A 105 6.24 -8.30 0.34
C ALA A 105 4.91 -8.89 0.84
N ASN A 106 4.21 -9.65 -0.01
CA ASN A 106 2.99 -10.34 0.37
C ASN A 106 3.22 -11.42 1.45
N LEU A 107 4.30 -12.19 1.36
CA LEU A 107 4.65 -13.17 2.40
C LEU A 107 4.94 -12.49 3.75
N GLN A 108 5.61 -11.33 3.75
CA GLN A 108 5.83 -10.53 4.97
C GLN A 108 4.52 -9.96 5.51
N LEU A 109 3.61 -9.51 4.64
CA LEU A 109 2.28 -9.05 5.02
C LEU A 109 1.49 -10.20 5.69
N ILE A 110 1.49 -11.39 5.09
CA ILE A 110 0.89 -12.61 5.65
C ILE A 110 1.50 -12.92 7.02
N TYR A 111 2.83 -12.85 7.16
CA TYR A 111 3.49 -13.11 8.43
C TYR A 111 3.02 -12.16 9.54
N SER A 112 2.98 -10.85 9.27
CA SER A 112 2.50 -9.86 10.23
C SER A 112 1.01 -10.04 10.57
N ALA A 113 0.18 -10.41 9.59
CA ALA A 113 -1.23 -10.68 9.77
C ALA A 113 -1.46 -11.94 10.63
N GLN A 114 -0.66 -12.98 10.42
CA GLN A 114 -0.71 -14.20 11.22
C GLN A 114 -0.37 -13.96 12.68
N GLN A 115 0.62 -13.12 12.96
CA GLN A 115 0.93 -12.71 14.33
C GLN A 115 -0.25 -11.98 14.98
N ARG A 116 -0.89 -11.04 14.28
CA ARG A 116 -2.09 -10.34 14.77
C ARG A 116 -3.24 -11.31 15.02
N TYR A 117 -3.48 -12.24 14.11
CA TYR A 117 -4.53 -13.24 14.22
C TYR A 117 -4.32 -14.18 15.42
N TYR A 118 -3.07 -14.61 15.65
CA TYR A 118 -2.72 -15.44 16.80
C TYR A 118 -2.99 -14.74 18.14
N LEU A 119 -2.80 -13.41 18.23
CA LEU A 119 -3.11 -12.65 19.44
C LEU A 119 -4.62 -12.58 19.75
N GLY A 120 -5.47 -12.67 18.73
CA GLY A 120 -6.93 -12.67 18.90
C GLY A 120 -7.51 -14.07 19.15
N GLU A 121 -7.09 -15.05 18.33
CA GLU A 121 -7.72 -16.38 18.27
C GLU A 121 -6.93 -17.48 18.99
N GLY A 122 -5.68 -17.21 19.40
CA GLY A 122 -4.78 -18.17 20.04
C GLY A 122 -4.29 -19.30 19.12
N LYS A 123 -4.59 -19.22 17.82
CA LYS A 123 -4.19 -20.17 16.76
C LYS A 123 -3.83 -19.40 15.49
N TYR A 124 -3.02 -20.00 14.63
CA TYR A 124 -2.73 -19.43 13.31
C TYR A 124 -3.86 -19.76 12.33
N TYR A 125 -4.10 -18.85 11.38
CA TYR A 125 -5.05 -19.07 10.31
C TYR A 125 -4.49 -20.10 9.32
N ASN A 126 -5.32 -21.04 8.88
CA ASN A 126 -4.94 -22.08 7.93
C ASN A 126 -5.71 -21.88 6.63
N CYS A 127 -5.03 -22.08 5.51
CA CYS A 127 -5.64 -21.92 4.20
C CYS A 127 -4.90 -22.71 3.11
N THR A 128 -5.65 -23.42 2.28
CA THR A 128 -5.13 -24.26 1.20
C THR A 128 -5.02 -23.47 -0.10
N SER A 129 -4.00 -23.75 -0.92
CA SER A 129 -3.78 -23.09 -2.23
C SER A 129 -4.99 -23.27 -3.18
N PRO A 130 -5.57 -22.20 -3.78
CA PRO A 130 -5.31 -20.77 -3.55
C PRO A 130 -6.04 -20.21 -2.31
N CYS A 131 -5.40 -19.27 -1.63
CA CYS A 131 -5.99 -18.57 -0.50
C CYS A 131 -6.94 -17.42 -0.89
N ASP A 132 -8.15 -17.76 -1.33
CA ASP A 132 -9.10 -16.78 -1.86
C ASP A 132 -9.73 -15.87 -0.79
N ASN A 133 -9.90 -16.34 0.44
CA ASN A 133 -10.65 -15.62 1.49
C ASN A 133 -9.74 -14.88 2.50
N ILE A 134 -8.50 -14.60 2.12
CA ILE A 134 -7.52 -14.00 3.05
C ILE A 134 -7.85 -12.55 3.44
N SER A 135 -8.58 -11.85 2.56
CA SER A 135 -9.04 -10.46 2.70
C SER A 135 -10.17 -10.28 3.70
N ASP A 136 -10.88 -11.35 4.06
CA ASP A 136 -11.98 -11.26 5.02
C ASP A 136 -11.47 -10.87 6.41
N SER A 137 -12.14 -9.91 7.05
CA SER A 137 -11.77 -9.43 8.38
C SER A 137 -11.90 -10.49 9.48
N SER A 138 -12.67 -11.55 9.25
CA SER A 138 -12.78 -12.72 10.13
C SER A 138 -11.59 -13.69 9.98
N ASN A 139 -10.80 -13.55 8.92
CA ASN A 139 -9.61 -14.32 8.64
C ASN A 139 -8.38 -13.45 8.94
N LEU A 140 -7.56 -13.14 7.95
CA LEU A 140 -6.37 -12.30 8.13
C LEU A 140 -6.63 -10.81 7.86
N GLY A 141 -7.72 -10.47 7.17
CA GLY A 141 -8.10 -9.08 6.88
C GLY A 141 -7.03 -8.32 6.08
N ILE A 142 -6.33 -9.00 5.17
CA ILE A 142 -5.28 -8.40 4.33
C ILE A 142 -5.60 -8.56 2.86
N GLU A 143 -5.34 -7.50 2.09
CA GLU A 143 -5.37 -7.56 0.63
C GLU A 143 -3.95 -7.88 0.15
N LEU A 144 -3.82 -8.92 -0.68
CA LEU A 144 -2.54 -9.24 -1.31
C LEU A 144 -2.44 -8.45 -2.62
N GLU A 145 -1.33 -7.74 -2.80
CA GLU A 145 -1.12 -6.99 -4.03
C GLU A 145 -0.65 -7.94 -5.15
N GLY A 146 -1.16 -7.72 -6.35
CA GLY A 146 -0.64 -8.34 -7.55
C GLY A 146 -1.60 -9.20 -8.33
N ASP A 147 -1.07 -9.67 -9.46
CA ASP A 147 -1.80 -10.51 -10.40
C ASP A 147 -1.87 -11.94 -9.85
N ARG A 148 -3.10 -12.42 -9.63
CA ARG A 148 -3.38 -13.77 -9.10
C ARG A 148 -2.89 -14.88 -10.04
N ASP A 149 -2.70 -14.58 -11.32
CA ASP A 149 -2.15 -15.53 -12.30
C ASP A 149 -0.62 -15.66 -12.19
N SER A 150 0.05 -14.73 -11.50
CA SER A 150 1.50 -14.77 -11.30
C SER A 150 1.88 -15.68 -10.14
N PHE A 151 1.39 -15.38 -8.94
CA PHE A 151 1.70 -16.12 -7.71
C PHE A 151 0.43 -16.50 -6.95
N THR A 152 0.38 -17.77 -6.54
CA THR A 152 -0.66 -18.31 -5.68
C THR A 152 -0.13 -18.50 -4.27
N TYR A 153 -0.90 -18.09 -3.26
CA TYR A 153 -0.51 -18.17 -1.86
C TYR A 153 -1.25 -19.29 -1.13
N SER A 154 -0.54 -19.95 -0.22
CA SER A 154 -1.10 -20.92 0.71
C SER A 154 -0.48 -20.77 2.10
N ILE A 155 -1.21 -21.18 3.12
CA ILE A 155 -0.78 -21.10 4.51
C ILE A 155 -1.11 -22.40 5.21
N ASN A 156 -0.07 -23.15 5.57
CA ASN A 156 -0.21 -24.36 6.35
C ASN A 156 0.08 -24.06 7.83
N ALA A 157 -0.96 -24.00 8.65
CA ALA A 157 -0.83 -23.86 10.10
C ALA A 157 -0.79 -25.25 10.76
N THR A 158 0.20 -25.47 11.63
CA THR A 158 0.33 -26.73 12.38
C THR A 158 -0.29 -26.63 13.77
N THR A 159 -0.44 -27.75 14.46
CA THR A 159 -0.99 -27.81 15.84
C THR A 159 -0.02 -27.30 16.92
N SER A 160 1.27 -27.20 16.60
CA SER A 160 2.27 -26.44 17.37
C SER A 160 2.23 -24.98 16.87
N PRO A 161 2.53 -23.93 17.68
CA PRO A 161 2.40 -22.54 17.26
C PRO A 161 3.44 -22.17 16.18
N SER A 162 3.19 -22.63 14.97
CA SER A 162 4.00 -22.47 13.79
C SER A 162 3.10 -22.60 12.56
N PHE A 163 3.38 -21.76 11.58
CA PHE A 163 2.81 -21.83 10.26
C PHE A 163 3.92 -21.75 9.22
N THR A 164 3.60 -22.19 8.01
CA THR A 164 4.41 -21.99 6.81
C THR A 164 3.52 -21.34 5.77
N ALA A 165 3.91 -20.14 5.33
CA ALA A 165 3.29 -19.49 4.19
C ALA A 165 4.11 -19.81 2.94
N THR A 166 3.43 -20.17 1.85
CA THR A 166 4.06 -20.55 0.58
C THR A 166 3.46 -19.74 -0.54
N ALA A 167 4.30 -19.12 -1.37
CA ALA A 167 3.92 -18.52 -2.63
C ALA A 167 4.43 -19.41 -3.77
N THR A 168 3.54 -19.89 -4.63
CA THR A 168 3.85 -20.77 -5.77
C THR A 168 3.67 -19.99 -7.06
N ARG A 169 4.64 -20.08 -7.97
CA ARG A 169 4.57 -19.43 -9.28
C ARG A 169 3.81 -20.30 -10.27
N GLU A 170 2.65 -19.87 -10.76
CA GLU A 170 1.80 -20.70 -11.64
C GLU A 170 1.96 -20.40 -13.14
N LEU A 171 2.82 -19.43 -13.51
CA LEU A 171 2.96 -19.05 -14.92
C LEU A 171 3.80 -20.05 -15.74
N SER A 172 3.11 -20.85 -16.54
CA SER A 172 3.68 -21.86 -17.43
C SER A 172 4.65 -21.28 -18.46
N GLY A 173 5.76 -21.99 -18.71
CA GLY A 173 6.72 -21.65 -19.78
C GLY A 173 7.84 -20.67 -19.39
N LEU A 174 7.92 -20.25 -18.12
CA LEU A 174 9.04 -19.47 -17.57
C LEU A 174 9.99 -20.33 -16.73
N ALA A 175 11.23 -19.86 -16.56
CA ALA A 175 12.28 -20.53 -15.80
C ALA A 175 11.92 -20.79 -14.32
N CYS A 176 10.94 -20.07 -13.77
CA CYS A 176 10.49 -20.23 -12.38
C CYS A 176 9.09 -20.83 -12.20
N SER A 177 8.48 -21.36 -13.26
CA SER A 177 7.16 -22.01 -13.19
C SER A 177 7.16 -23.19 -12.22
N GLY A 178 6.17 -23.24 -11.33
CA GLY A 178 5.96 -24.30 -10.34
C GLY A 178 6.89 -24.27 -9.13
N MET A 179 7.81 -23.31 -9.04
CA MET A 179 8.71 -23.16 -7.90
C MET A 179 8.08 -22.33 -6.78
N ASN A 180 8.51 -22.60 -5.56
CA ASN A 180 7.96 -22.01 -4.35
C ASN A 180 8.91 -21.00 -3.70
N MET A 181 8.30 -20.01 -3.04
CA MET A 181 8.93 -19.18 -2.03
C MET A 181 8.24 -19.46 -0.70
N THR A 182 9.00 -19.83 0.32
CA THR A 182 8.44 -20.24 1.62
C THR A 182 8.92 -19.32 2.73
N LEU A 183 8.01 -18.98 3.63
CA LEU A 183 8.29 -18.26 4.86
C LEU A 183 7.75 -19.09 6.03
N THR A 184 8.65 -19.50 6.92
CA THR A 184 8.31 -20.30 8.09
C THR A 184 8.29 -19.44 9.34
N HIS A 185 7.32 -19.64 10.24
CA HIS A 185 7.23 -18.85 11.48
C HIS A 185 8.55 -18.78 12.29
N ARG A 186 9.30 -19.88 12.34
CA ARG A 186 10.57 -20.02 13.09
C ARG A 186 11.77 -19.35 12.41
N ASN A 187 11.76 -19.29 11.08
CA ASN A 187 12.83 -18.72 10.28
C ASN A 187 12.21 -17.59 9.48
N SER A 188 12.29 -16.36 10.01
CA SER A 188 11.73 -15.15 9.39
C SER A 188 12.35 -14.78 8.04
N THR A 189 13.22 -15.65 7.51
CA THR A 189 13.84 -15.54 6.20
C THR A 189 12.95 -16.21 5.16
N ILE A 190 12.86 -15.60 3.97
CA ILE A 190 12.15 -16.19 2.83
C ILE A 190 13.12 -17.11 2.10
N GLU A 191 12.79 -18.40 2.04
CA GLU A 191 13.51 -19.40 1.26
C GLU A 191 12.96 -19.40 -0.16
N LYS A 192 13.85 -19.39 -1.15
CA LYS A 192 13.50 -19.26 -2.57
C LYS A 192 14.04 -20.45 -3.34
N GLU A 193 13.17 -21.15 -4.07
CA GLU A 193 13.60 -22.29 -4.89
C GLU A 193 14.16 -21.86 -6.25
N CYS A 194 13.67 -20.76 -6.85
CA CYS A 194 14.17 -20.30 -8.14
C CYS A 194 15.48 -19.50 -8.00
N PRO A 195 16.54 -19.81 -8.78
CA PRO A 195 17.80 -19.05 -8.77
C PRO A 195 17.70 -17.65 -9.40
N GLN A 196 16.56 -17.31 -10.02
CA GLN A 196 16.34 -15.99 -10.62
C GLN A 196 15.75 -14.97 -9.65
N TRP A 197 15.24 -15.43 -8.49
CA TRP A 197 14.59 -14.62 -7.46
C TRP A 197 15.55 -14.15 -6.37
#